data_AF-A0A2D6U3G5-F1
#
_entry.id   AF-A0A2D6U3G5-F1
#
_cell.length_a   1.000
_cell.length_b   1.000
_cell.length_c   1.000
_cell.angle_alpha   90.00
_cell.angle_beta   90.00
_cell.angle_gamma   90.00
#
_symmetry.space_group_name_H-M   'P 1'
#
loop_
_entity.id
_entity.type
_entity.pdbx_description
1 polymer ?
#
loop_
_entity_poly.entity_id
_entity_poly.type
_entity_poly.pdbx_seq_one_letter_code
_entity_poly.pdbx_strand_id
1 'polypeptide(L)'
;MSGKSFDDDSISREIELIAKQQKFTSWKSPNGEIFQLNLPHTVYPPREDTNLLASRLIKLGSGNGRNCLEIGTGSGVLSLLCRRQGWRVEACDINPIAVASARELFKQNYAEDIQVSEGGPGPKEDGKIAQWAKQKNYDLIFWNLPYLHITKDAKLLGPLEDAALIETEGRDLFRLIVKKIDQNQLLSDSGIGLFLVGESKSTEHLVSTAAKSGFACRITDTESFEDGEQIKIVAIWRPFAKAKKIHQPTVTSTSTELLSSNWPIGSSLSSDYQTKGHGRRGRRWDNAGEVFACSWKIGKSFEIQPNILQLICGFIVKQSLQQYNQSPHSIQVIQKWPNDILLKQDDNVGKVCGVLIESISKGNVSETVIGIGINLSKSENMPVYEMQASFADSLDKEIKRKILQSEIDCRLAGLFDESPNIPKANLVAFQHLVSKSISDGFAESSQLIYRNKNVSFHSVNSEGLVIVCDQKNQQILCDDGESLKWNF
;
A
#
# COMPACT_ATOMS: atom_id res chain seq x y z
N MET A 1 3.63 17.74 -14.65
CA MET A 1 2.34 18.44 -14.59
C MET A 1 2.18 19.42 -15.74
N SER A 2 3.19 19.66 -16.58
CA SER A 2 3.01 20.30 -17.89
C SER A 2 2.23 19.39 -18.88
N GLY A 3 1.07 19.88 -19.32
CA GLY A 3 0.27 19.32 -20.42
C GLY A 3 0.79 19.73 -21.80
N LYS A 4 -0.04 19.61 -22.85
CA LYS A 4 0.30 20.13 -24.20
C LYS A 4 0.60 21.64 -24.13
N SER A 5 1.41 22.14 -25.06
CA SER A 5 1.63 23.57 -25.31
C SER A 5 0.31 24.33 -25.20
N PHE A 6 0.27 25.33 -24.32
CA PHE A 6 -0.87 26.23 -24.18
C PHE A 6 -1.16 26.92 -25.51
N ASP A 7 -2.43 27.04 -25.87
CA ASP A 7 -2.87 27.84 -27.03
C ASP A 7 -2.93 29.34 -26.65
N ASP A 8 -2.96 30.22 -27.65
CA ASP A 8 -2.91 31.68 -27.41
C ASP A 8 -4.10 32.19 -26.56
N ASP A 9 -5.25 31.50 -26.63
CA ASP A 9 -6.45 31.81 -25.85
C ASP A 9 -6.28 31.47 -24.36
N SER A 10 -5.68 30.32 -24.03
CA SER A 10 -5.39 29.93 -22.64
C SER A 10 -4.32 30.82 -22.00
N ILE A 11 -3.32 31.27 -22.77
CA ILE A 11 -2.31 32.24 -22.31
C ILE A 11 -2.98 33.61 -22.04
N SER A 12 -3.82 34.08 -22.95
CA SER A 12 -4.51 35.37 -22.79
C SER A 12 -5.41 35.39 -21.55
N ARG A 13 -6.11 34.28 -21.29
CA ARG A 13 -6.96 34.13 -20.10
C ARG A 13 -6.16 34.07 -18.79
N GLU A 14 -4.99 33.43 -18.80
CA GLU A 14 -4.07 33.43 -17.65
C GLU A 14 -3.62 34.87 -17.31
N ILE A 15 -3.27 35.67 -18.33
CA ILE A 15 -2.88 37.08 -18.16
C ILE A 15 -4.04 37.88 -17.54
N GLU A 16 -5.28 37.68 -18.01
CA GLU A 16 -6.47 38.31 -17.43
C GLU A 16 -6.68 37.94 -15.96
N LEU A 17 -6.44 36.69 -15.57
CA LEU A 17 -6.61 36.23 -14.20
C LEU A 17 -5.52 36.77 -13.26
N ILE A 18 -4.27 36.83 -13.74
CA ILE A 18 -3.15 37.44 -13.02
C ILE A 18 -3.41 38.94 -12.80
N ALA A 19 -4.03 39.62 -13.76
CA ALA A 19 -4.34 41.04 -13.68
C ALA A 19 -5.52 41.40 -12.74
N LYS A 20 -6.30 40.41 -12.28
CA LYS A 20 -7.42 40.64 -11.36
C LYS A 20 -6.94 40.92 -9.93
N GLN A 21 -7.75 41.67 -9.17
CA GLN A 21 -7.49 41.89 -7.75
C GLN A 21 -7.47 40.58 -6.98
N GLN A 22 -6.59 40.48 -5.98
CA GLN A 22 -6.49 39.30 -5.13
C GLN A 22 -7.80 39.06 -4.36
N LYS A 23 -8.12 37.79 -4.15
CA LYS A 23 -9.32 37.35 -3.44
C LYS A 23 -8.99 37.09 -1.98
N PHE A 24 -9.62 37.87 -1.10
CA PHE A 24 -9.58 37.60 0.33
C PHE A 24 -10.38 36.34 0.66
N THR A 25 -9.73 35.39 1.34
CA THR A 25 -10.31 34.12 1.76
C THR A 25 -9.90 33.84 3.21
N SER A 26 -10.85 33.44 4.04
CA SER A 26 -10.58 33.00 5.41
C SER A 26 -10.77 31.49 5.48
N TRP A 27 -9.73 30.76 5.88
CA TRP A 27 -9.82 29.32 6.12
C TRP A 27 -9.73 29.02 7.61
N LYS A 28 -10.66 28.21 8.12
CA LYS A 28 -10.64 27.74 9.51
C LYS A 28 -10.18 26.28 9.51
N SER A 29 -9.02 26.04 10.11
CA SER A 29 -8.47 24.69 10.21
C SER A 29 -9.30 23.79 11.14
N PRO A 30 -9.14 22.46 11.06
CA PRO A 30 -9.88 21.52 11.91
C PRO A 30 -9.68 21.69 13.42
N ASN A 31 -8.58 22.31 13.87
CA ASN A 31 -8.35 22.62 15.29
C ASN A 31 -8.97 23.96 15.73
N GLY A 32 -9.63 24.68 14.82
CA GLY A 32 -10.31 25.95 15.07
C GLY A 32 -9.50 27.21 14.76
N GLU A 33 -8.22 27.09 14.41
CA GLU A 33 -7.37 28.21 14.04
C GLU A 33 -7.79 28.83 12.69
N ILE A 34 -7.80 30.16 12.61
CA ILE A 34 -8.22 30.91 11.43
C ILE A 34 -7.01 31.47 10.70
N PHE A 35 -6.95 31.23 9.39
CA PHE A 35 -5.92 31.70 8.47
C PHE A 35 -6.53 32.69 7.50
N GLN A 36 -6.00 33.91 7.49
CA GLN A 36 -6.38 34.95 6.53
C GLN A 36 -5.47 34.86 5.32
N LEU A 37 -6.06 34.67 4.15
CA LEU A 37 -5.35 34.45 2.89
C LEU A 37 -5.76 35.52 1.89
N ASN A 38 -4.77 36.10 1.22
CA ASN A 38 -5.00 37.01 0.11
C ASN A 38 -4.42 36.35 -1.15
N LEU A 39 -5.27 35.66 -1.90
CA LEU A 39 -4.84 34.75 -2.95
C LEU A 39 -5.02 35.36 -4.35
N PRO A 40 -4.02 35.26 -5.23
CA PRO A 40 -4.23 35.46 -6.66
C PRO A 40 -5.30 34.50 -7.19
N HIS A 41 -6.02 34.91 -8.24
CA HIS A 41 -7.06 34.07 -8.84
C HIS A 41 -6.54 32.74 -9.40
N THR A 42 -5.26 32.64 -9.70
CA THR A 42 -4.59 31.45 -10.28
C THR A 42 -4.00 30.51 -9.22
N VAL A 43 -4.24 30.79 -7.93
CA VAL A 43 -3.79 29.95 -6.81
C VAL A 43 -4.99 29.27 -6.17
N TYR A 44 -4.94 27.95 -6.09
CA TYR A 44 -6.03 27.15 -5.55
C TYR A 44 -6.30 27.49 -4.07
N PRO A 45 -7.54 27.90 -3.70
CA PRO A 45 -7.88 28.20 -2.33
C PRO A 45 -8.10 26.91 -1.51
N PRO A 46 -7.90 26.92 -0.18
CA PRO A 46 -8.22 25.79 0.68
C PRO A 46 -9.67 25.31 0.54
N ARG A 47 -9.86 24.00 0.39
CA ARG A 47 -11.16 23.33 0.24
C ARG A 47 -11.27 22.08 1.14
N GLU A 48 -12.24 21.21 0.85
CA GLU A 48 -12.48 19.94 1.54
C GLU A 48 -11.23 19.05 1.57
N ASP A 49 -10.50 18.96 0.46
CA ASP A 49 -9.22 18.25 0.35
C ASP A 49 -8.16 18.75 1.36
N THR A 50 -8.09 20.07 1.53
CA THR A 50 -7.21 20.77 2.44
C THR A 50 -7.63 20.50 3.89
N ASN A 51 -8.94 20.43 4.16
CA ASN A 51 -9.47 20.07 5.48
C ASN A 51 -9.14 18.62 5.86
N LEU A 52 -9.28 17.68 4.92
CA LEU A 52 -8.96 16.28 5.13
C LEU A 52 -7.47 16.10 5.46
N LEU A 53 -6.59 16.71 4.65
CA LEU A 53 -5.15 16.63 4.84
C LEU A 53 -4.71 17.33 6.13
N ALA A 54 -5.25 18.52 6.42
CA ALA A 54 -5.02 19.23 7.69
C ALA A 54 -5.42 18.38 8.90
N SER A 55 -6.57 17.70 8.84
CA SER A 55 -7.06 16.84 9.93
C SER A 55 -6.07 15.72 10.23
N ARG A 56 -5.49 15.11 9.20
CA ARG A 56 -4.47 14.06 9.37
C ARG A 56 -3.14 14.64 9.87
N LEU A 57 -2.69 15.77 9.33
CA LEU A 57 -1.48 16.47 9.79
C LEU A 57 -1.57 16.85 11.28
N ILE A 58 -2.73 17.32 11.74
CA ILE A 58 -2.99 17.63 13.16
C ILE A 58 -2.91 16.35 14.02
N LYS A 59 -3.47 15.23 13.55
CA LYS A 59 -3.42 13.93 14.25
C LYS A 59 -1.99 13.35 14.32
N LEU A 60 -1.08 13.73 13.42
CA LEU A 60 0.35 13.35 13.53
C LEU A 60 1.04 14.01 14.73
N GLY A 61 0.50 15.13 15.22
CA GLY A 61 1.02 15.87 16.36
C GLY A 61 2.26 16.70 16.04
N SER A 62 2.97 17.10 17.09
CA SER A 62 4.07 18.06 16.97
C SER A 62 5.25 17.55 16.15
N GLY A 63 5.81 18.45 15.33
CA GLY A 63 7.04 18.21 14.58
C GLY A 63 8.26 18.09 15.47
N ASN A 64 8.33 18.80 16.61
CA ASN A 64 9.51 18.83 17.50
C ASN A 64 10.83 19.12 16.75
N GLY A 65 10.79 20.02 15.75
CA GLY A 65 11.94 20.39 14.93
C GLY A 65 12.32 19.38 13.83
N ARG A 66 11.51 18.33 13.63
CA ARG A 66 11.66 17.37 12.52
C ARG A 66 11.39 18.01 11.16
N ASN A 67 11.96 17.41 10.13
CA ASN A 67 11.92 17.96 8.78
C ASN A 67 10.65 17.53 8.04
N CYS A 68 9.98 18.50 7.42
CA CYS A 68 8.75 18.32 6.67
C CYS A 68 8.91 18.90 5.26
N LEU A 69 8.46 18.16 4.24
CA LEU A 69 8.35 18.62 2.86
C LEU A 69 6.88 18.64 2.43
N GLU A 70 6.38 19.81 2.05
CA GLU A 70 5.14 19.95 1.30
C GLU A 70 5.45 20.02 -0.20
N ILE A 71 4.80 19.17 -0.99
CA ILE A 71 4.82 19.25 -2.45
C ILE A 71 3.48 19.83 -2.90
N GLY A 72 3.51 20.81 -3.81
CA GLY A 72 2.31 21.51 -4.27
C GLY A 72 1.72 22.41 -3.19
N THR A 73 2.52 23.37 -2.69
CA THR A 73 2.14 24.21 -1.55
C THR A 73 0.86 25.04 -1.79
N GLY A 74 0.55 25.38 -3.04
CA GLY A 74 -0.62 26.17 -3.40
C GLY A 74 -0.70 27.47 -2.60
N SER A 75 -1.73 27.58 -1.74
CA SER A 75 -1.93 28.73 -0.85
C SER A 75 -0.87 28.88 0.26
N GLY A 76 -0.10 27.83 0.56
CA GLY A 76 0.87 27.77 1.66
C GLY A 76 0.26 27.46 3.03
N VAL A 77 -1.07 27.29 3.13
CA VAL A 77 -1.74 27.21 4.43
C VAL A 77 -1.35 25.97 5.24
N LEU A 78 -1.13 24.82 4.59
CA LEU A 78 -0.73 23.58 5.26
C LEU A 78 0.74 23.62 5.70
N SER A 79 1.63 24.22 4.91
CA SER A 79 3.00 24.55 5.33
C SER A 79 3.01 25.39 6.61
N LEU A 80 2.20 26.45 6.66
CA LEU A 80 2.11 27.31 7.83
C LEU A 80 1.53 26.57 9.04
N LEU A 81 0.50 25.75 8.84
CA LEU A 81 -0.06 24.87 9.88
C LEU A 81 0.99 23.91 10.44
N CYS A 82 1.77 23.25 9.58
CA CYS A 82 2.85 22.35 10.01
C CYS A 82 3.94 23.13 10.78
N ARG A 83 4.32 24.31 10.30
CA ARG A 83 5.30 25.16 10.98
C ARG A 83 4.84 25.59 12.37
N ARG A 84 3.55 25.88 12.56
CA ARG A 84 2.94 26.16 13.86
C ARG A 84 2.88 24.95 14.78
N GLN A 85 2.79 23.74 14.22
CA GLN A 85 2.94 22.49 14.98
C GLN A 85 4.40 22.12 15.30
N GLY A 86 5.37 22.97 14.95
CA GLY A 86 6.78 22.81 15.28
C GLY A 86 7.58 21.98 14.28
N TRP A 87 7.10 21.81 13.05
CA TRP A 87 7.88 21.21 11.96
C TRP A 87 8.84 22.24 11.34
N ARG A 88 10.01 21.78 10.88
CA ARG A 88 10.88 22.54 9.98
C ARG A 88 10.42 22.30 8.55
N VAL A 89 9.77 23.28 7.96
CA VAL A 89 9.04 23.11 6.71
C VAL A 89 9.85 23.61 5.52
N GLU A 90 9.97 22.72 4.53
CA GLU A 90 10.30 23.06 3.15
C GLU A 90 9.07 22.81 2.30
N ALA A 91 8.87 23.64 1.28
CA ALA A 91 7.73 23.58 0.38
C ALA A 91 8.17 23.77 -1.06
N CYS A 92 7.43 23.19 -1.99
CA CYS A 92 7.61 23.46 -3.40
C CYS A 92 6.30 23.57 -4.16
N ASP A 93 6.32 24.29 -5.27
CA ASP A 93 5.22 24.34 -6.21
C ASP A 93 5.74 24.60 -7.62
N ILE A 94 5.13 23.99 -8.63
CA ILE A 94 5.49 24.26 -10.02
C ILE A 94 4.96 25.62 -10.50
N ASN A 95 3.95 26.18 -9.82
CA ASN A 95 3.38 27.48 -10.13
C ASN A 95 4.17 28.57 -9.39
N PRO A 96 4.94 29.43 -10.10
CA PRO A 96 5.72 30.51 -9.47
C PRO A 96 4.84 31.54 -8.74
N ILE A 97 3.57 31.70 -9.14
CA ILE A 97 2.61 32.58 -8.46
C ILE A 97 2.18 31.98 -7.11
N ALA A 98 2.00 30.66 -7.03
CA ALA A 98 1.75 29.96 -5.76
C ALA A 98 2.96 30.09 -4.82
N VAL A 99 4.19 29.94 -5.34
CA VAL A 99 5.42 30.18 -4.56
C VAL A 99 5.47 31.60 -4.01
N ALA A 100 5.18 32.62 -4.84
CA ALA A 100 5.16 34.01 -4.40
C ALA A 100 4.06 34.28 -3.37
N SER A 101 2.85 33.75 -3.59
CA SER A 101 1.71 33.85 -2.68
C SER A 101 2.01 33.23 -1.31
N ALA A 102 2.61 32.04 -1.29
CA ALA A 102 3.01 31.37 -0.06
C ALA A 102 4.07 32.15 0.71
N ARG A 103 5.09 32.72 0.03
CA ARG A 103 6.10 33.59 0.68
C ARG A 103 5.49 34.79 1.38
N GLU A 104 4.53 35.45 0.73
CA GLU A 104 3.86 36.59 1.32
C GLU A 104 3.01 36.17 2.53
N LEU A 105 2.29 35.05 2.45
CA LEU A 105 1.57 34.48 3.59
C LEU A 105 2.52 34.21 4.78
N PHE A 106 3.68 33.60 4.52
CA PHE A 106 4.66 33.28 5.56
C PHE A 106 5.21 34.53 6.22
N LYS A 107 5.54 35.55 5.43
CA LYS A 107 5.99 36.85 5.92
C LYS A 107 4.96 37.54 6.82
N GLN A 108 3.68 37.54 6.42
CA GLN A 108 2.59 38.11 7.22
C GLN A 108 2.36 37.37 8.54
N ASN A 109 2.85 36.13 8.65
CA ASN A 109 2.70 35.28 9.83
C ASN A 109 4.01 35.04 10.59
N TYR A 110 5.07 35.83 10.32
CA TYR A 110 6.40 35.70 10.95
C TYR A 110 7.01 34.30 10.81
N ALA A 111 6.81 33.68 9.65
CA ALA A 111 7.21 32.32 9.32
C ALA A 111 8.18 32.26 8.11
N GLU A 112 8.98 33.31 7.91
CA GLU A 112 9.95 33.40 6.81
C GLU A 112 11.05 32.33 6.85
N ASP A 113 11.14 31.56 7.93
CA ASP A 113 12.01 30.38 8.01
C ASP A 113 11.50 29.18 7.20
N ILE A 114 10.23 29.18 6.77
CA ILE A 114 9.71 28.22 5.80
C ILE A 114 10.35 28.49 4.44
N GLN A 115 11.06 27.50 3.90
CA GLN A 115 11.68 27.62 2.59
C GLN A 115 10.73 27.14 1.51
N VAL A 116 10.38 28.02 0.56
CA VAL A 116 9.57 27.63 -0.60
C VAL A 116 10.31 27.88 -1.91
N SER A 117 10.28 26.89 -2.80
CA SER A 117 11.00 26.89 -4.07
C SER A 117 10.10 26.49 -5.23
N GLU A 118 10.39 26.98 -6.43
CA GLU A 118 9.69 26.52 -7.64
C GLU A 118 10.15 25.09 -7.99
N GLY A 119 9.22 24.23 -8.40
CA GLY A 119 9.48 22.91 -8.94
C GLY A 119 8.66 21.78 -8.29
N GLY A 120 8.80 20.57 -8.82
CA GLY A 120 8.09 19.40 -8.30
C GLY A 120 8.53 18.06 -8.91
N PRO A 121 7.83 16.97 -8.56
CA PRO A 121 8.21 15.61 -8.97
C PRO A 121 7.83 15.23 -10.41
N GLY A 122 7.00 16.04 -11.10
CA GLY A 122 6.57 15.91 -12.52
C GLY A 122 7.72 16.12 -13.51
N PRO A 123 7.58 15.98 -14.86
CA PRO A 123 8.70 15.64 -15.79
C PRO A 123 9.91 16.60 -15.73
N LYS A 124 11.03 16.27 -16.41
CA LYS A 124 12.35 16.94 -16.20
C LYS A 124 12.29 18.47 -16.21
N GLU A 125 11.33 19.02 -16.92
CA GLU A 125 11.03 20.44 -17.08
C GLU A 125 10.48 21.08 -15.78
N ASP A 126 9.79 20.30 -14.93
CA ASP A 126 9.24 20.73 -13.63
C ASP A 126 10.34 20.85 -12.53
N GLY A 127 11.62 20.68 -12.89
CA GLY A 127 12.77 20.96 -12.02
C GLY A 127 13.58 19.74 -11.56
N LYS A 128 14.77 20.02 -11.02
CA LYS A 128 15.67 18.99 -10.45
C LYS A 128 15.28 18.68 -9.01
N ILE A 129 15.55 17.47 -8.51
CA ILE A 129 15.30 17.10 -7.09
C ILE A 129 15.88 18.14 -6.12
N ALA A 130 17.14 18.52 -6.29
CA ALA A 130 17.81 19.50 -5.41
C ALA A 130 17.18 20.91 -5.42
N GLN A 131 16.29 21.20 -6.38
CA GLN A 131 15.57 22.47 -6.48
C GLN A 131 14.34 22.48 -5.56
N TRP A 132 13.58 21.38 -5.53
CA TRP A 132 12.30 21.29 -4.82
C TRP A 132 12.34 20.45 -3.53
N ALA A 133 13.41 19.67 -3.35
CA ALA A 133 13.74 18.93 -2.14
C ALA A 133 15.24 19.12 -1.85
N LYS A 134 15.58 20.20 -1.13
CA LYS A 134 16.96 20.59 -0.82
C LYS A 134 17.63 19.66 0.19
N GLN A 135 16.84 18.91 0.94
CA GLN A 135 17.32 17.98 1.96
C GLN A 135 16.97 16.53 1.58
N LYS A 136 17.50 15.61 2.38
CA LYS A 136 17.14 14.19 2.36
C LYS A 136 16.62 13.80 3.74
N ASN A 137 16.04 12.61 3.85
CA ASN A 137 15.55 12.06 5.11
C ASN A 137 14.52 12.98 5.81
N TYR A 138 13.55 13.50 5.08
CA TYR A 138 12.37 14.13 5.66
C TYR A 138 11.62 13.12 6.53
N ASP A 139 11.14 13.59 7.68
CA ASP A 139 10.32 12.81 8.60
C ASP A 139 8.84 12.83 8.19
N LEU A 140 8.45 13.84 7.43
CA LEU A 140 7.14 13.98 6.84
C LEU A 140 7.27 14.51 5.41
N ILE A 141 6.68 13.80 4.45
CA ILE A 141 6.45 14.32 3.09
C ILE A 141 4.95 14.30 2.87
N PHE A 142 4.35 15.39 2.41
CA PHE A 142 2.94 15.35 2.01
C PHE A 142 2.66 16.09 0.71
N TRP A 143 1.64 15.63 0.01
CA TRP A 143 1.21 16.22 -1.24
C TRP A 143 -0.31 16.03 -1.41
N ASN A 144 -1.01 17.12 -1.68
CA ASN A 144 -2.33 17.08 -2.28
C ASN A 144 -2.18 16.87 -3.80
N LEU A 145 -2.28 15.61 -4.28
CA LEU A 145 -2.05 15.34 -5.71
C LEU A 145 -3.19 15.93 -6.55
N PRO A 146 -2.93 16.44 -7.75
CA PRO A 146 -3.99 16.67 -8.74
C PRO A 146 -4.78 15.37 -8.98
N TYR A 147 -6.11 15.43 -8.96
CA TYR A 147 -6.98 14.25 -9.03
C TYR A 147 -8.25 14.41 -9.88
N LEU A 148 -8.57 15.60 -10.39
CA LEU A 148 -9.75 15.82 -11.22
C LEU A 148 -9.52 15.35 -12.66
N HIS A 149 -10.57 14.81 -13.28
CA HIS A 149 -10.60 14.47 -14.70
C HIS A 149 -11.24 15.62 -15.50
N ILE A 150 -10.60 16.02 -16.62
CA ILE A 150 -11.20 17.01 -17.53
C ILE A 150 -12.33 16.31 -18.31
N THR A 151 -13.57 16.78 -18.14
CA THR A 151 -14.63 16.53 -19.12
C THR A 151 -14.49 17.53 -20.26
N LYS A 152 -14.77 17.11 -21.51
CA LYS A 152 -14.59 17.94 -22.72
C LYS A 152 -15.35 19.29 -22.70
N ASP A 153 -16.32 19.44 -21.80
CA ASP A 153 -17.17 20.63 -21.67
C ASP A 153 -16.83 21.50 -20.44
N ALA A 154 -15.80 21.15 -19.67
CA ALA A 154 -15.40 21.92 -18.49
C ALA A 154 -14.86 23.30 -18.91
N LYS A 155 -15.42 24.38 -18.35
CA LYS A 155 -14.84 25.73 -18.43
C LYS A 155 -13.52 25.73 -17.65
N LEU A 156 -12.43 25.38 -18.34
CA LEU A 156 -11.05 25.46 -17.86
C LEU A 156 -10.80 26.81 -17.20
N LEU A 157 -10.15 26.84 -16.03
CA LEU A 157 -9.99 28.07 -15.26
C LEU A 157 -8.68 28.80 -15.57
N GLY A 158 -7.83 28.23 -16.42
CA GLY A 158 -6.54 28.79 -16.79
C GLY A 158 -5.45 27.75 -16.55
N PRO A 159 -4.41 27.70 -17.38
CA PRO A 159 -3.47 26.59 -17.43
C PRO A 159 -2.75 26.25 -16.11
N LEU A 160 -2.49 27.24 -15.24
CA LEU A 160 -1.82 26.99 -13.95
C LEU A 160 -2.78 26.44 -12.87
N GLU A 161 -4.03 26.91 -12.84
CA GLU A 161 -5.05 26.38 -11.94
C GLU A 161 -5.46 24.95 -12.36
N ASP A 162 -5.58 24.73 -13.67
CA ASP A 162 -5.88 23.44 -14.24
C ASP A 162 -4.77 22.41 -13.93
N ALA A 163 -3.49 22.79 -14.00
CA ALA A 163 -2.37 21.90 -13.66
C ALA A 163 -2.30 21.51 -12.17
N ALA A 164 -2.81 22.34 -11.28
CA ALA A 164 -2.92 22.05 -9.85
C ALA A 164 -4.04 21.03 -9.54
N LEU A 165 -5.03 20.93 -10.42
CA LEU A 165 -6.23 20.12 -10.20
C LEU A 165 -6.28 18.85 -11.02
N ILE A 166 -5.74 18.87 -12.23
CA ILE A 166 -5.91 17.81 -13.22
C ILE A 166 -4.71 16.87 -13.20
N GLU A 167 -4.99 15.59 -12.98
CA GLU A 167 -4.01 14.55 -13.29
C GLU A 167 -3.86 14.45 -14.81
N THR A 168 -2.66 14.75 -15.33
CA THR A 168 -2.41 14.70 -16.77
C THR A 168 -2.69 13.28 -17.30
N GLU A 169 -3.55 13.14 -18.31
CA GLU A 169 -3.93 11.84 -18.88
C GLU A 169 -2.70 10.94 -19.12
N GLY A 170 -2.74 9.73 -18.57
CA GLY A 170 -1.68 8.72 -18.73
C GLY A 170 -0.50 8.83 -17.75
N ARG A 171 -0.51 9.75 -16.77
CA ARG A 171 0.55 9.86 -15.75
C ARG A 171 0.03 9.52 -14.36
N ASP A 172 0.51 8.40 -13.81
CA ASP A 172 0.30 8.04 -12.41
C ASP A 172 1.26 8.85 -11.51
N LEU A 173 0.78 9.98 -11.01
CA LEU A 173 1.59 10.90 -10.18
C LEU A 173 1.97 10.28 -8.84
N PHE A 174 1.14 9.40 -8.29
CA PHE A 174 1.44 8.67 -7.05
C PHE A 174 2.64 7.75 -7.27
N ARG A 175 2.63 6.94 -8.33
CA ARG A 175 3.79 6.11 -8.71
C ARG A 175 5.05 6.92 -8.94
N LEU A 176 4.91 8.09 -9.58
CA LEU A 176 6.04 8.97 -9.83
C LEU A 176 6.68 9.45 -8.52
N ILE A 177 5.90 10.03 -7.60
CA ILE A 177 6.46 10.57 -6.35
C ILE A 177 7.03 9.47 -5.46
N VAL A 178 6.33 8.33 -5.31
CA VAL A 178 6.82 7.20 -4.49
C VAL A 178 8.17 6.70 -5.02
N LYS A 179 8.31 6.57 -6.35
CA LYS A 179 9.58 6.18 -6.97
C LYS A 179 10.68 7.23 -6.75
N LYS A 180 10.36 8.52 -6.84
CA LYS A 180 11.33 9.60 -6.58
C LYS A 180 11.80 9.60 -5.12
N ILE A 181 10.89 9.37 -4.17
CA ILE A 181 11.21 9.29 -2.75
C ILE A 181 12.20 8.15 -2.50
N ASP A 182 11.95 6.96 -3.05
CA ASP A 182 12.86 5.82 -2.89
C ASP A 182 14.23 6.09 -3.54
N GLN A 183 14.24 6.45 -4.82
CA GLN A 183 15.47 6.63 -5.61
C GLN A 183 16.40 7.71 -5.07
N ASN A 184 15.87 8.72 -4.38
CA ASN A 184 16.64 9.85 -3.87
C ASN A 184 16.80 9.83 -2.34
N GLN A 185 16.25 8.81 -1.67
CA GLN A 185 16.26 8.68 -0.20
C GLN A 185 15.67 9.94 0.47
N LEU A 186 14.51 10.39 -0.03
CA LEU A 186 13.87 11.60 0.49
C LEU A 186 13.22 11.35 1.85
N LEU A 187 12.71 10.16 2.12
CA LEU A 187 12.04 9.84 3.38
C LEU A 187 13.01 9.17 4.36
N SER A 188 13.00 9.58 5.63
CA SER A 188 13.79 8.94 6.69
C SER A 188 13.28 7.53 7.00
N ASP A 189 14.09 6.73 7.70
CA ASP A 189 13.71 5.34 8.06
C ASP A 189 12.44 5.28 8.94
N SER A 190 12.18 6.32 9.72
CA SER A 190 10.95 6.47 10.53
C SER A 190 9.96 7.48 9.94
N GLY A 191 10.23 7.99 8.74
CA GLY A 191 9.43 9.03 8.10
C GLY A 191 8.11 8.48 7.55
N ILE A 192 7.14 9.39 7.38
CA ILE A 192 5.83 9.08 6.82
C ILE A 192 5.58 9.98 5.60
N GLY A 193 5.17 9.37 4.49
CA GLY A 193 4.60 10.09 3.35
C GLY A 193 3.08 10.10 3.42
N LEU A 194 2.42 11.24 3.20
CA LEU A 194 0.96 11.39 3.13
C LEU A 194 0.53 11.97 1.79
N PHE A 195 -0.25 11.21 1.03
CA PHE A 195 -0.65 11.59 -0.32
C PHE A 195 -2.16 11.58 -0.43
N LEU A 196 -2.76 12.75 -0.71
CA LEU A 196 -4.18 12.80 -1.04
C LEU A 196 -4.36 12.38 -2.50
N VAL A 197 -5.24 11.43 -2.75
CA VAL A 197 -5.56 10.91 -4.08
C VAL A 197 -7.07 10.86 -4.27
N GLY A 198 -7.52 11.03 -5.52
CA GLY A 198 -8.93 10.84 -5.89
C GLY A 198 -9.33 9.38 -6.09
N GLU A 199 -10.61 9.18 -6.42
CA GLU A 199 -11.24 7.86 -6.47
C GLU A 199 -10.71 6.93 -7.55
N SER A 200 -10.20 7.48 -8.66
CA SER A 200 -9.73 6.73 -9.84
C SER A 200 -8.64 5.71 -9.53
N LYS A 201 -7.91 5.87 -8.41
CA LYS A 201 -6.89 4.92 -7.96
C LYS A 201 -7.47 3.91 -6.97
N SER A 202 -7.52 2.65 -7.38
CA SER A 202 -7.92 1.57 -6.49
C SER A 202 -6.92 1.37 -5.34
N THR A 203 -7.39 0.89 -4.19
CA THR A 203 -6.52 0.58 -3.04
C THR A 203 -5.44 -0.44 -3.40
N GLU A 204 -5.77 -1.43 -4.22
CA GLU A 204 -4.81 -2.44 -4.69
C GLU A 204 -3.69 -1.83 -5.53
N HIS A 205 -4.02 -0.89 -6.42
CA HIS A 205 -3.04 -0.18 -7.24
C HIS A 205 -2.09 0.65 -6.36
N LEU A 206 -2.63 1.38 -5.39
CA LEU A 206 -1.84 2.20 -4.45
C LEU A 206 -0.88 1.34 -3.61
N VAL A 207 -1.39 0.27 -3.01
CA VAL A 207 -0.59 -0.65 -2.19
C VAL A 207 0.50 -1.33 -3.03
N SER A 208 0.17 -1.78 -4.24
CA SER A 208 1.14 -2.43 -5.12
C SER A 208 2.22 -1.46 -5.62
N THR A 209 1.83 -0.22 -5.93
CA THR A 209 2.76 0.84 -6.34
C THR A 209 3.76 1.17 -5.22
N ALA A 210 3.28 1.28 -3.98
CA ALA A 210 4.13 1.49 -2.81
C ALA A 210 5.05 0.30 -2.53
N ALA A 211 4.52 -0.93 -2.54
CA ALA A 211 5.29 -2.14 -2.25
C ALA A 211 6.43 -2.36 -3.26
N LYS A 212 6.18 -2.12 -4.55
CA LYS A 212 7.21 -2.17 -5.62
C LYS A 212 8.34 -1.17 -5.41
N SER A 213 8.10 -0.11 -4.64
CA SER A 213 9.09 0.91 -4.31
C SER A 213 9.64 0.75 -2.88
N GLY A 214 9.38 -0.38 -2.22
CA GLY A 214 9.91 -0.68 -0.89
C GLY A 214 9.24 0.09 0.26
N PHE A 215 7.97 0.48 0.09
CA PHE A 215 7.17 1.12 1.13
C PHE A 215 5.93 0.30 1.51
N ALA A 216 5.67 0.23 2.81
CA ALA A 216 4.36 -0.11 3.33
C ALA A 216 3.34 0.97 2.96
N CYS A 217 2.06 0.61 2.87
CA CYS A 217 1.00 1.51 2.44
C CYS A 217 -0.30 1.22 3.18
N ARG A 218 -1.02 2.28 3.58
CA ARG A 218 -2.35 2.19 4.20
C ARG A 218 -3.18 3.42 3.87
N ILE A 219 -4.46 3.22 3.56
CA ILE A 219 -5.43 4.31 3.48
C ILE A 219 -5.82 4.70 4.90
N THR A 220 -5.62 5.97 5.27
CA THR A 220 -5.82 6.43 6.67
C THR A 220 -7.10 7.21 6.86
N ASP A 221 -7.58 7.86 5.81
CA ASP A 221 -8.78 8.70 5.81
C ASP A 221 -9.41 8.64 4.43
N THR A 222 -10.74 8.73 4.41
CA THR A 222 -11.55 8.85 3.20
C THR A 222 -12.62 9.90 3.46
N GLU A 223 -12.91 10.72 2.47
CA GLU A 223 -14.04 11.64 2.46
C GLU A 223 -14.84 11.41 1.18
N SER A 224 -16.17 11.38 1.32
CA SER A 224 -17.10 11.18 0.22
C SER A 224 -17.89 12.47 -0.01
N PHE A 225 -18.01 12.87 -1.26
CA PHE A 225 -18.80 14.02 -1.69
C PHE A 225 -20.25 13.61 -1.98
N GLU A 226 -21.12 14.61 -2.15
CA GLU A 226 -22.56 14.40 -2.38
C GLU A 226 -22.86 13.68 -3.71
N ASP A 227 -21.99 13.84 -4.71
CA ASP A 227 -22.06 13.17 -6.01
C ASP A 227 -21.51 11.73 -6.00
N GLY A 228 -21.01 11.28 -4.85
CA GLY A 228 -20.45 9.95 -4.65
C GLY A 228 -18.94 9.86 -4.89
N GLU A 229 -18.29 10.92 -5.40
CA GLU A 229 -16.84 10.94 -5.57
C GLU A 229 -16.13 10.81 -4.21
N GLN A 230 -14.94 10.22 -4.22
CA GLN A 230 -14.15 10.04 -3.00
C GLN A 230 -12.72 10.54 -3.13
N ILE A 231 -12.26 11.23 -2.09
CA ILE A 231 -10.82 11.50 -1.86
C ILE A 231 -10.32 10.68 -0.68
N LYS A 232 -9.05 10.30 -0.73
CA LYS A 232 -8.42 9.40 0.22
C LYS A 232 -7.03 9.89 0.58
N ILE A 233 -6.63 9.74 1.84
CA ILE A 233 -5.23 9.93 2.25
C ILE A 233 -4.54 8.57 2.29
N VAL A 234 -3.46 8.46 1.52
CA VAL A 234 -2.57 7.31 1.47
C VAL A 234 -1.33 7.62 2.30
N ALA A 235 -1.10 6.83 3.35
CA ALA A 235 0.15 6.87 4.09
C ALA A 235 1.13 5.82 3.54
N ILE A 236 2.39 6.21 3.36
CA ILE A 236 3.50 5.29 3.07
C ILE A 236 4.62 5.44 4.09
N TRP A 237 5.32 4.35 4.40
CA TRP A 237 6.47 4.35 5.31
C TRP A 237 7.39 3.14 5.06
N ARG A 238 8.60 3.15 5.61
CA ARG A 238 9.51 2.00 5.51
C ARG A 238 9.00 0.84 6.38
N PRO A 239 8.84 -0.38 5.84
CA PRO A 239 8.20 -1.47 6.57
C PRO A 239 9.04 -1.95 7.75
N PHE A 240 8.42 -1.96 8.94
CA PHE A 240 9.00 -2.52 10.15
C PHE A 240 10.39 -1.93 10.47
N ALA A 241 10.51 -0.61 10.48
CA ALA A 241 11.81 0.10 10.57
C ALA A 241 12.69 -0.32 11.77
N LYS A 242 12.09 -0.80 12.87
CA LYS A 242 12.81 -1.25 14.08
C LYS A 242 13.05 -2.76 14.14
N ALA A 243 12.62 -3.50 13.12
CA ALA A 243 12.62 -4.95 13.13
C ALA A 243 13.94 -5.57 12.66
N LYS A 244 14.23 -6.77 13.14
CA LYS A 244 15.39 -7.55 12.69
C LYS A 244 15.01 -8.34 11.44
N LYS A 245 15.80 -8.22 10.38
CA LYS A 245 15.66 -9.04 9.16
C LYS A 245 16.89 -9.91 9.03
N ILE A 246 16.78 -11.18 9.41
CA ILE A 246 17.92 -12.10 9.49
C ILE A 246 17.74 -13.22 8.47
N HIS A 247 18.83 -13.52 7.77
CA HIS A 247 18.94 -14.70 6.91
C HIS A 247 19.97 -15.66 7.51
N GLN A 248 19.63 -16.94 7.56
CA GLN A 248 20.55 -18.01 7.95
C GLN A 248 20.51 -19.12 6.90
N PRO A 249 21.65 -19.65 6.43
CA PRO A 249 21.64 -20.71 5.41
C PRO A 249 20.89 -21.97 5.84
N THR A 250 20.88 -22.27 7.14
CA THR A 250 20.21 -23.45 7.68
C THR A 250 19.63 -23.15 9.05
N VAL A 251 18.38 -23.57 9.27
CA VAL A 251 17.63 -23.46 10.52
C VAL A 251 16.87 -24.74 10.79
N THR A 252 16.34 -24.90 12.00
CA THR A 252 15.40 -25.99 12.30
C THR A 252 14.04 -25.74 11.63
N SER A 253 13.41 -24.62 11.97
CA SER A 253 12.21 -24.07 11.33
C SER A 253 12.20 -22.56 11.55
N THR A 254 11.99 -21.77 10.49
CA THR A 254 11.95 -20.31 10.57
C THR A 254 10.86 -19.84 11.53
N SER A 255 9.70 -20.50 11.53
CA SER A 255 8.58 -20.13 12.40
C SER A 255 8.85 -20.48 13.87
N THR A 256 9.34 -21.70 14.15
CA THR A 256 9.61 -22.15 15.51
C THR A 256 10.68 -21.31 16.19
N GLU A 257 11.77 -21.00 15.47
CA GLU A 257 12.85 -20.18 16.02
C GLU A 257 12.38 -18.74 16.26
N LEU A 258 11.62 -18.16 15.33
CA LEU A 258 11.11 -16.81 15.48
C LEU A 258 10.09 -16.68 16.64
N LEU A 259 9.23 -17.68 16.83
CA LEU A 259 8.31 -17.77 17.99
C LEU A 259 9.06 -17.88 19.32
N SER A 260 10.21 -18.56 19.34
CA SER A 260 11.05 -18.67 20.54
C SER A 260 11.85 -17.41 20.87
N SER A 261 12.02 -16.51 19.89
CA SER A 261 12.81 -15.29 20.02
C SER A 261 12.07 -14.17 20.76
N ASN A 262 12.83 -13.25 21.36
CA ASN A 262 12.31 -11.97 21.88
C ASN A 262 12.42 -10.82 20.86
N TRP A 263 12.43 -11.14 19.57
CA TRP A 263 12.55 -10.11 18.53
C TRP A 263 11.27 -9.28 18.42
N PRO A 264 11.37 -7.98 18.05
CA PRO A 264 10.20 -7.11 17.93
C PRO A 264 9.26 -7.57 16.80
N ILE A 265 8.00 -7.12 16.86
CA ILE A 265 7.03 -7.25 15.76
C ILE A 265 7.65 -6.70 14.47
N GLY A 266 7.35 -7.36 13.36
CA GLY A 266 7.93 -7.09 12.05
C GLY A 266 9.22 -7.84 11.77
N SER A 267 9.84 -8.47 12.78
CA SER A 267 11.10 -9.20 12.56
C SER A 267 10.86 -10.43 11.72
N SER A 268 11.81 -10.72 10.83
CA SER A 268 11.78 -11.84 9.92
C SER A 268 13.03 -12.71 9.99
N LEU A 269 12.82 -14.01 9.80
CA LEU A 269 13.87 -15.02 9.69
C LEU A 269 13.65 -15.80 8.40
N SER A 270 14.62 -15.74 7.48
CA SER A 270 14.62 -16.52 6.24
C SER A 270 15.73 -17.56 6.24
N SER A 271 15.51 -18.65 5.49
CA SER A 271 16.49 -19.71 5.33
C SER A 271 16.50 -20.33 3.94
N ASP A 272 17.65 -20.88 3.55
CA ASP A 272 17.78 -21.71 2.35
C ASP A 272 17.38 -23.17 2.63
N TYR A 273 17.54 -23.63 3.87
CA TYR A 273 17.24 -25.00 4.27
C TYR A 273 16.64 -25.08 5.68
N GLN A 274 15.56 -25.85 5.83
CA GLN A 274 14.94 -26.16 7.12
C GLN A 274 15.09 -27.65 7.45
N THR A 275 15.74 -28.01 8.55
CA THR A 275 15.93 -29.42 8.94
C THR A 275 14.65 -30.06 9.48
N LYS A 276 13.75 -29.24 10.05
CA LYS A 276 12.47 -29.62 10.67
C LYS A 276 11.34 -28.69 10.21
N GLY A 277 11.44 -28.15 8.99
CA GLY A 277 10.38 -27.35 8.41
C GLY A 277 9.09 -28.15 8.31
N HIS A 278 7.96 -27.52 8.61
CA HIS A 278 6.65 -28.17 8.60
C HIS A 278 5.58 -27.24 8.02
N GLY A 279 4.59 -27.87 7.38
CA GLY A 279 3.30 -27.25 7.08
C GLY A 279 2.27 -27.61 8.15
N ARG A 280 1.00 -27.41 7.79
CA ARG A 280 -0.12 -27.78 8.67
C ARG A 280 -0.08 -29.26 9.04
N ARG A 281 -0.52 -29.55 10.28
CA ARG A 281 -0.61 -30.91 10.85
C ARG A 281 0.72 -31.65 10.89
N GLY A 282 1.83 -30.91 10.93
CA GLY A 282 3.18 -31.50 11.02
C GLY A 282 3.67 -32.16 9.73
N ARG A 283 2.99 -31.98 8.59
CA ARG A 283 3.52 -32.42 7.29
C ARG A 283 4.87 -31.76 7.06
N ARG A 284 5.86 -32.55 6.61
CA ARG A 284 7.19 -32.02 6.32
C ARG A 284 7.12 -30.95 5.23
N TRP A 285 7.84 -29.85 5.44
CA TRP A 285 8.16 -28.89 4.38
C TRP A 285 9.46 -29.33 3.72
N ASP A 286 9.41 -29.62 2.43
CA ASP A 286 10.58 -30.07 1.67
C ASP A 286 11.39 -28.90 1.13
N ASN A 287 12.72 -29.02 1.17
CA ASN A 287 13.66 -28.03 0.64
C ASN A 287 14.03 -28.34 -0.83
N ALA A 288 13.08 -28.87 -1.61
CA ALA A 288 13.34 -29.32 -2.98
C ALA A 288 13.23 -28.16 -3.99
N GLY A 289 14.23 -28.03 -4.87
CA GLY A 289 14.33 -26.87 -5.77
C GLY A 289 14.87 -25.62 -5.06
N GLU A 290 14.76 -24.47 -5.72
CA GLU A 290 14.98 -23.20 -5.04
C GLU A 290 13.71 -22.77 -4.33
N VAL A 291 13.79 -22.53 -3.03
CA VAL A 291 12.63 -22.16 -2.19
C VAL A 291 12.88 -20.88 -1.42
N PHE A 292 11.92 -19.97 -1.40
CA PHE A 292 11.88 -18.87 -0.46
C PHE A 292 11.13 -19.31 0.80
N ALA A 293 11.86 -19.60 1.87
CA ALA A 293 11.29 -19.90 3.19
C ALA A 293 11.59 -18.75 4.15
N CYS A 294 10.56 -18.06 4.61
CA CYS A 294 10.69 -16.94 5.53
C CYS A 294 9.50 -16.88 6.48
N SER A 295 9.75 -16.47 7.72
CA SER A 295 8.71 -16.22 8.71
C SER A 295 8.78 -14.81 9.26
N TRP A 296 7.63 -14.25 9.65
CA TRP A 296 7.50 -12.91 10.24
C TRP A 296 6.72 -12.96 11.56
N LYS A 297 7.19 -12.21 12.56
CA LYS A 297 6.43 -11.98 13.80
C LYS A 297 5.48 -10.82 13.57
N ILE A 298 4.16 -11.07 13.60
CA ILE A 298 3.17 -10.09 13.12
C ILE A 298 2.35 -9.44 14.23
N GLY A 299 2.41 -9.93 15.47
CA GLY A 299 1.67 -9.27 16.54
C GLY A 299 1.39 -10.14 17.74
N LYS A 300 0.59 -9.56 18.62
CA LYS A 300 0.10 -10.17 19.85
C LYS A 300 -1.40 -10.01 19.93
N SER A 301 -2.13 -11.12 19.95
CA SER A 301 -3.59 -11.19 20.04
C SER A 301 -4.35 -10.40 18.94
N PHE A 302 -5.18 -11.08 18.17
CA PHE A 302 -5.99 -10.45 17.13
C PHE A 302 -7.48 -10.51 17.50
N GLU A 303 -8.22 -9.47 17.15
CA GLU A 303 -9.69 -9.44 17.30
C GLU A 303 -10.39 -10.37 16.29
N ILE A 304 -9.69 -10.78 15.23
CA ILE A 304 -10.17 -11.70 14.22
C ILE A 304 -9.76 -13.14 14.52
N GLN A 305 -10.56 -14.09 14.04
CA GLN A 305 -10.27 -15.52 14.20
C GLN A 305 -8.98 -15.93 13.46
N PRO A 306 -8.20 -16.89 13.99
CA PRO A 306 -6.95 -17.34 13.36
C PRO A 306 -7.13 -17.83 11.91
N ASN A 307 -8.26 -18.47 11.61
CA ASN A 307 -8.59 -18.92 10.26
C ASN A 307 -8.77 -17.74 9.29
N ILE A 308 -9.45 -16.66 9.71
CA ILE A 308 -9.57 -15.44 8.90
C ILE A 308 -8.18 -14.82 8.69
N LEU A 309 -7.35 -14.74 9.74
CA LEU A 309 -5.99 -14.21 9.63
C LEU A 309 -5.16 -15.04 8.62
N GLN A 310 -5.30 -16.36 8.63
CA GLN A 310 -4.65 -17.27 7.67
C GLN A 310 -5.09 -16.96 6.22
N LEU A 311 -6.36 -16.65 5.99
CA LEU A 311 -6.87 -16.25 4.67
C LEU A 311 -6.38 -14.86 4.26
N ILE A 312 -6.31 -13.89 5.18
CA ILE A 312 -5.74 -12.55 4.91
C ILE A 312 -4.28 -12.66 4.49
N CYS A 313 -3.49 -13.44 5.24
CA CYS A 313 -2.09 -13.67 4.90
C CYS A 313 -1.92 -14.37 3.55
N GLY A 314 -2.76 -15.37 3.23
CA GLY A 314 -2.79 -16.00 1.91
C GLY A 314 -3.14 -15.01 0.78
N PHE A 315 -4.11 -14.12 1.01
CA PHE A 315 -4.51 -13.11 0.04
C PHE A 315 -3.39 -12.12 -0.27
N ILE A 316 -2.65 -11.68 0.75
CA ILE A 316 -1.48 -10.81 0.58
C ILE A 316 -0.38 -11.47 -0.25
N VAL A 317 -0.13 -12.77 -0.04
CA VAL A 317 0.86 -13.52 -0.85
C VAL A 317 0.36 -13.68 -2.29
N LYS A 318 -0.93 -13.98 -2.50
CA LYS A 318 -1.55 -13.98 -3.84
C LYS A 318 -1.31 -12.65 -4.56
N GLN A 319 -1.62 -11.52 -3.93
CA GLN A 319 -1.39 -10.19 -4.53
C GLN A 319 0.09 -9.92 -4.80
N SER A 320 0.99 -10.41 -3.95
CA SER A 320 2.43 -10.29 -4.15
C SER A 320 2.91 -11.03 -5.40
N LEU A 321 2.33 -12.18 -5.72
CA LEU A 321 2.67 -12.95 -6.92
C LEU A 321 1.98 -12.41 -8.18
N GLN A 322 0.71 -11.98 -8.08
CA GLN A 322 -0.08 -11.51 -9.22
C GLN A 322 0.55 -10.33 -9.98
N GLN A 323 1.30 -9.48 -9.29
CA GLN A 323 1.91 -8.31 -9.91
C GLN A 323 3.06 -8.62 -10.90
N TYR A 324 3.51 -9.88 -10.93
CA TYR A 324 4.54 -10.39 -11.83
C TYR A 324 3.96 -11.12 -13.04
N ASN A 325 2.64 -11.15 -13.19
CA ASN A 325 1.98 -11.82 -14.31
C ASN A 325 2.09 -11.02 -15.62
N GLN A 326 3.32 -10.79 -16.09
CA GLN A 326 3.64 -10.09 -17.33
C GLN A 326 3.79 -11.04 -18.53
N SER A 327 3.62 -12.35 -18.32
CA SER A 327 3.66 -13.34 -19.39
C SER A 327 2.49 -13.14 -20.38
N PRO A 328 2.73 -13.32 -21.70
CA PRO A 328 1.66 -13.25 -22.70
C PRO A 328 0.60 -14.36 -22.55
N HIS A 329 0.90 -15.41 -21.79
CA HIS A 329 -0.06 -16.42 -21.37
C HIS A 329 -0.54 -16.07 -19.97
N SER A 330 -1.84 -15.85 -19.79
CA SER A 330 -2.39 -15.44 -18.50
C SER A 330 -2.27 -16.58 -17.48
N ILE A 331 -1.29 -16.52 -16.59
CA ILE A 331 -1.20 -17.43 -15.45
C ILE A 331 -2.14 -16.91 -14.36
N GLN A 332 -3.10 -17.71 -13.95
CA GLN A 332 -3.98 -17.35 -12.84
C GLN A 332 -3.33 -17.71 -11.51
N VAL A 333 -3.35 -16.76 -10.56
CA VAL A 333 -2.90 -16.99 -9.18
C VAL A 333 -4.13 -17.23 -8.30
N ILE A 334 -4.27 -18.47 -7.83
CA ILE A 334 -5.46 -18.95 -7.13
C ILE A 334 -5.14 -19.09 -5.64
N GLN A 335 -5.99 -18.54 -4.78
CA GLN A 335 -5.91 -18.79 -3.34
C GLN A 335 -6.77 -20.01 -2.99
N LYS A 336 -6.14 -21.16 -2.80
CA LYS A 336 -6.82 -22.39 -2.41
C LYS A 336 -7.00 -22.43 -0.90
N TRP A 337 -8.26 -22.60 -0.46
CA TRP A 337 -8.55 -22.77 0.95
C TRP A 337 -7.87 -24.06 1.49
N PRO A 338 -7.26 -24.01 2.69
CA PRO A 338 -7.27 -22.87 3.61
C PRO A 338 -6.00 -22.02 3.58
N ASN A 339 -4.93 -22.46 2.93
CA ASN A 339 -3.60 -21.88 3.15
C ASN A 339 -2.60 -22.04 2.00
N ASP A 340 -3.05 -22.45 0.81
CA ASP A 340 -2.18 -22.69 -0.34
C ASP A 340 -2.43 -21.67 -1.45
N ILE A 341 -1.38 -21.31 -2.19
CA ILE A 341 -1.50 -20.54 -3.44
C ILE A 341 -1.11 -21.45 -4.60
N LEU A 342 -1.93 -21.46 -5.63
CA LEU A 342 -1.72 -22.23 -6.85
C LEU A 342 -1.47 -21.31 -8.04
N LEU A 343 -0.73 -21.81 -9.02
CA LEU A 343 -0.65 -21.24 -10.36
C LEU A 343 -1.41 -22.17 -11.30
N LYS A 344 -2.31 -21.61 -12.10
CA LYS A 344 -3.04 -22.30 -13.15
C LYS A 344 -2.70 -21.68 -14.49
N GLN A 345 -2.23 -22.50 -15.42
CA GLN A 345 -1.96 -22.14 -16.81
C GLN A 345 -2.55 -23.24 -17.69
N ASP A 346 -3.55 -22.89 -18.49
CA ASP A 346 -4.35 -23.86 -19.25
C ASP A 346 -4.88 -24.97 -18.32
N ASP A 347 -4.65 -26.24 -18.65
CA ASP A 347 -5.04 -27.40 -17.83
C ASP A 347 -4.02 -27.74 -16.72
N ASN A 348 -2.90 -27.01 -16.63
CA ASN A 348 -1.87 -27.26 -15.62
C ASN A 348 -2.13 -26.42 -14.38
N VAL A 349 -2.37 -27.08 -13.25
CA VAL A 349 -2.46 -26.44 -11.93
C VAL A 349 -1.37 -27.00 -11.02
N GLY A 350 -0.75 -26.13 -10.23
CA GLY A 350 0.18 -26.58 -9.21
C GLY A 350 0.39 -25.59 -8.09
N LYS A 351 0.75 -26.11 -6.93
CA LYS A 351 1.02 -25.34 -5.72
C LYS A 351 2.35 -24.62 -5.83
N VAL A 352 2.32 -23.30 -5.70
CA VAL A 352 3.51 -22.44 -5.67
C VAL A 352 3.86 -21.99 -4.26
N CYS A 353 2.88 -21.87 -3.37
CA CYS A 353 3.12 -21.37 -2.02
C CYS A 353 2.28 -22.09 -0.97
N GLY A 354 2.87 -22.28 0.20
CA GLY A 354 2.16 -22.57 1.45
C GLY A 354 2.34 -21.43 2.44
N VAL A 355 1.25 -20.98 3.05
CA VAL A 355 1.25 -20.01 4.14
C VAL A 355 0.85 -20.74 5.43
N LEU A 356 1.49 -20.44 6.55
CA LEU A 356 1.18 -21.06 7.83
C LEU A 356 1.20 -20.02 8.94
N ILE A 357 0.12 -19.90 9.69
CA ILE A 357 0.08 -19.11 10.92
C ILE A 357 0.24 -20.03 12.11
N GLU A 358 1.14 -19.65 13.01
CA GLU A 358 1.39 -20.32 14.27
C GLU A 358 1.37 -19.31 15.41
N SER A 359 0.92 -19.73 16.59
CA SER A 359 0.90 -18.87 17.76
C SER A 359 1.27 -19.62 19.02
N ILE A 360 1.94 -18.92 19.95
CA ILE A 360 2.25 -19.44 21.29
C ILE A 360 1.61 -18.51 22.31
N SER A 361 0.74 -19.07 23.14
CA SER A 361 0.13 -18.38 24.28
C SER A 361 1.05 -18.46 25.49
N LYS A 362 1.41 -17.30 26.04
CA LYS A 362 2.10 -17.15 27.34
C LYS A 362 1.20 -16.28 28.24
N GLY A 363 0.41 -16.93 29.10
CA GLY A 363 -0.61 -16.24 29.89
C GLY A 363 -1.68 -15.63 28.98
N ASN A 364 -1.93 -14.32 29.12
CA ASN A 364 -2.94 -13.58 28.34
C ASN A 364 -2.43 -13.04 26.99
N VAL A 365 -1.16 -13.30 26.65
CA VAL A 365 -0.55 -12.81 25.42
C VAL A 365 -0.30 -13.99 24.48
N SER A 366 -0.84 -13.93 23.27
CA SER A 366 -0.57 -14.89 22.20
C SER A 366 0.36 -14.25 21.17
N GLU A 367 1.60 -14.72 21.07
CA GLU A 367 2.53 -14.26 20.02
C GLU A 367 2.27 -15.04 18.74
N THR A 368 2.13 -14.32 17.62
CA THR A 368 1.82 -14.93 16.32
C THR A 368 2.92 -14.72 15.30
N VAL A 369 3.23 -15.79 14.57
CA VAL A 369 4.15 -15.80 13.44
C VAL A 369 3.44 -16.33 12.19
N ILE A 370 3.72 -15.70 11.05
CA ILE A 370 3.37 -16.20 9.72
C ILE A 370 4.63 -16.77 9.08
N GLY A 371 4.62 -18.04 8.69
CA GLY A 371 5.58 -18.67 7.79
C GLY A 371 5.05 -18.69 6.36
N ILE A 372 5.90 -18.31 5.40
CA ILE A 372 5.60 -18.36 3.97
C ILE A 372 6.72 -19.16 3.30
N GLY A 373 6.33 -20.22 2.61
CA GLY A 373 7.19 -21.02 1.75
C GLY A 373 6.75 -20.91 0.30
N ILE A 374 7.60 -20.38 -0.58
CA ILE A 374 7.34 -20.21 -2.02
C ILE A 374 8.35 -21.04 -2.81
N ASN A 375 7.87 -21.84 -3.74
CA ASN A 375 8.68 -22.53 -4.74
C ASN A 375 9.13 -21.51 -5.80
N LEU A 376 10.43 -21.25 -5.91
CA LEU A 376 10.98 -20.26 -6.84
C LEU A 376 11.26 -20.87 -8.20
N SER A 377 12.04 -21.95 -8.24
CA SER A 377 12.44 -22.64 -9.47
C SER A 377 12.67 -24.14 -9.25
N LYS A 378 12.51 -24.92 -10.32
CA LYS A 378 12.60 -26.38 -10.31
C LYS A 378 14.05 -26.86 -10.25
N SER A 379 14.32 -27.96 -9.56
CA SER A 379 15.57 -28.73 -9.66
C SER A 379 15.39 -30.07 -10.37
N GLU A 380 16.48 -30.71 -10.79
CA GLU A 380 16.44 -31.99 -11.51
C GLU A 380 15.82 -33.13 -10.69
N ASN A 381 15.95 -33.10 -9.36
CA ASN A 381 15.50 -34.16 -8.44
C ASN A 381 14.37 -33.70 -7.53
N MET A 382 13.23 -33.32 -8.12
CA MET A 382 12.02 -33.00 -7.33
C MET A 382 11.31 -34.27 -6.85
N PRO A 383 10.89 -34.34 -5.58
CA PRO A 383 9.98 -35.37 -5.11
C PRO A 383 8.64 -35.35 -5.86
N VAL A 384 7.95 -36.50 -5.89
CA VAL A 384 6.57 -36.58 -6.36
C VAL A 384 5.63 -36.25 -5.21
N TYR A 385 4.78 -35.25 -5.42
CA TYR A 385 3.81 -34.79 -4.44
C TYR A 385 2.39 -35.19 -4.87
N GLU A 386 1.46 -35.31 -3.89
CA GLU A 386 0.04 -35.56 -4.18
C GLU A 386 -0.59 -34.45 -5.03
N MET A 387 -0.20 -33.20 -4.77
CA MET A 387 -0.53 -32.05 -5.61
C MET A 387 0.73 -31.62 -6.36
N GLN A 388 0.61 -31.42 -7.67
CA GLN A 388 1.69 -30.92 -8.52
C GLN A 388 2.26 -29.61 -7.97
N ALA A 389 3.58 -29.46 -8.01
CA ALA A 389 4.26 -28.21 -7.67
C ALA A 389 4.33 -27.28 -8.88
N SER A 390 4.12 -25.99 -8.65
CA SER A 390 4.40 -24.89 -9.58
C SER A 390 5.46 -23.97 -8.99
N PHE A 391 6.06 -23.13 -9.82
CA PHE A 391 7.22 -22.30 -9.47
C PHE A 391 6.97 -20.84 -9.86
N ALA A 392 7.44 -19.92 -9.04
CA ALA A 392 7.21 -18.49 -9.22
C ALA A 392 7.91 -17.93 -10.47
N ASP A 393 9.03 -18.53 -10.90
CA ASP A 393 9.72 -18.16 -12.14
C ASP A 393 8.88 -18.30 -13.42
N SER A 394 7.77 -19.04 -13.36
CA SER A 394 6.78 -19.12 -14.44
C SER A 394 5.98 -17.82 -14.62
N LEU A 395 5.80 -17.04 -13.55
CA LEU A 395 5.18 -15.71 -13.61
C LEU A 395 6.15 -14.70 -14.21
N ASP A 396 7.35 -14.62 -13.65
CA ASP A 396 8.44 -13.75 -14.09
C ASP A 396 9.79 -14.28 -13.59
N LYS A 397 10.77 -14.38 -14.48
CA LYS A 397 12.13 -14.85 -14.17
C LYS A 397 12.91 -13.87 -13.29
N GLU A 398 12.45 -12.63 -13.16
CA GLU A 398 13.06 -11.64 -12.26
C GLU A 398 12.68 -11.85 -10.79
N ILE A 399 11.71 -12.71 -10.49
CA ILE A 399 11.31 -13.02 -9.11
C ILE A 399 12.48 -13.67 -8.36
N LYS A 400 12.99 -12.96 -7.36
CA LYS A 400 14.09 -13.40 -6.48
C LYS A 400 13.69 -13.25 -5.02
N ARG A 401 14.34 -14.03 -4.15
CA ARG A 401 14.16 -14.02 -2.67
C ARG A 401 14.08 -12.61 -2.09
N LYS A 402 15.05 -11.75 -2.42
CA LYS A 402 15.15 -10.38 -1.89
C LYS A 402 13.96 -9.50 -2.30
N ILE A 403 13.52 -9.61 -3.57
CA ILE A 403 12.42 -8.82 -4.10
C ILE A 403 11.11 -9.27 -3.43
N LEU A 404 10.85 -10.59 -3.40
CA LEU A 404 9.68 -11.14 -2.71
C LEU A 404 9.64 -10.78 -1.23
N GLN A 405 10.77 -10.91 -0.53
CA GLN A 405 10.84 -10.54 0.88
C GLN A 405 10.52 -9.06 1.08
N SER A 406 11.08 -8.18 0.25
CA SER A 406 10.82 -6.73 0.33
C SER A 406 9.35 -6.40 0.11
N GLU A 407 8.69 -7.05 -0.85
CA GLU A 407 7.28 -6.78 -1.14
C GLU A 407 6.34 -7.36 -0.08
N ILE A 408 6.64 -8.56 0.40
CA ILE A 408 5.89 -9.19 1.50
C ILE A 408 6.08 -8.36 2.78
N ASP A 409 7.29 -7.87 3.07
CA ASP A 409 7.55 -6.94 4.18
C ASP A 409 6.63 -5.72 4.09
N CYS A 410 6.55 -5.08 2.91
CA CYS A 410 5.72 -3.89 2.69
C CYS A 410 4.23 -4.17 2.93
N ARG A 411 3.71 -5.28 2.39
CA ARG A 411 2.29 -5.61 2.49
C ARG A 411 1.91 -6.08 3.90
N LEU A 412 2.75 -6.88 4.55
CA LEU A 412 2.56 -7.26 5.94
C LEU A 412 2.64 -6.04 6.86
N ALA A 413 3.57 -5.12 6.62
CA ALA A 413 3.65 -3.87 7.39
C ALA A 413 2.40 -3.00 7.21
N GLY A 414 1.85 -2.92 6.00
CA GLY A 414 0.57 -2.27 5.73
C GLY A 414 -0.57 -2.76 6.64
N LEU A 415 -0.56 -4.04 7.03
CA LEU A 415 -1.55 -4.64 7.93
C LEU A 415 -1.16 -4.58 9.41
N PHE A 416 0.10 -4.87 9.74
CA PHE A 416 0.53 -5.25 11.08
C PHE A 416 1.53 -4.29 11.71
N ASP A 417 2.12 -3.37 10.94
CA ASP A 417 3.07 -2.41 11.50
C ASP A 417 2.33 -1.36 12.32
N GLU A 418 2.81 -1.17 13.54
CA GLU A 418 2.33 -0.19 14.51
C GLU A 418 3.22 1.06 14.42
N SER A 419 3.19 1.72 13.26
CA SER A 419 3.85 3.02 13.10
C SER A 419 3.12 4.06 13.96
N PRO A 420 3.84 4.85 14.79
CA PRO A 420 3.23 5.91 15.58
C PRO A 420 2.46 6.86 14.66
N ASN A 421 1.21 7.14 15.01
CA ASN A 421 0.34 8.09 14.32
C ASN A 421 -0.26 7.65 12.97
N ILE A 422 -0.10 6.38 12.58
CA ILE A 422 -0.90 5.77 11.50
C ILE A 422 -1.98 4.87 12.14
N PRO A 423 -3.28 5.07 11.84
CA PRO A 423 -4.35 4.22 12.38
C PRO A 423 -4.12 2.75 12.04
N LYS A 424 -4.42 1.84 12.98
CA LYS A 424 -4.30 0.39 12.75
C LYS A 424 -5.12 -0.04 11.53
N ALA A 425 -4.65 -1.05 10.81
CA ALA A 425 -5.41 -1.62 9.70
C ALA A 425 -6.71 -2.24 10.22
N ASN A 426 -7.81 -2.00 9.51
CA ASN A 426 -9.08 -2.65 9.80
C ASN A 426 -9.07 -4.06 9.19
N LEU A 427 -8.61 -5.05 9.95
CA LEU A 427 -8.55 -6.44 9.49
C LEU A 427 -9.94 -7.04 9.23
N VAL A 428 -11.00 -6.52 9.86
CA VAL A 428 -12.38 -6.93 9.61
C VAL A 428 -12.81 -6.51 8.20
N ALA A 429 -12.40 -5.33 7.73
CA ALA A 429 -12.69 -4.88 6.37
C ALA A 429 -12.06 -5.79 5.28
N PHE A 430 -10.98 -6.52 5.62
CA PHE A 430 -10.39 -7.50 4.70
C PHE A 430 -11.22 -8.79 4.57
N GLN A 431 -12.14 -9.09 5.48
CA GLN A 431 -12.95 -10.32 5.45
C GLN A 431 -13.71 -10.46 4.12
N HIS A 432 -14.31 -9.38 3.63
CA HIS A 432 -15.00 -9.39 2.35
C HIS A 432 -14.05 -9.68 1.17
N LEU A 433 -12.86 -9.05 1.15
CA LEU A 433 -11.87 -9.24 0.10
C LEU A 433 -11.35 -10.69 0.08
N VAL A 434 -11.07 -11.27 1.24
CA VAL A 434 -10.59 -12.66 1.31
C VAL A 434 -11.69 -13.66 0.98
N SER A 435 -12.94 -13.42 1.41
CA SER A 435 -14.08 -14.27 1.05
C SER A 435 -14.30 -14.28 -0.46
N LYS A 436 -14.18 -13.10 -1.11
CA LYS A 436 -14.20 -13.02 -2.58
C LYS A 436 -13.05 -13.78 -3.20
N SER A 437 -11.80 -13.58 -2.74
CA SER A 437 -10.63 -14.28 -3.28
C SER A 437 -10.74 -15.81 -3.17
N ILE A 438 -11.33 -16.33 -2.08
CA ILE A 438 -11.59 -17.76 -1.90
C ILE A 438 -12.71 -18.23 -2.82
N SER A 439 -13.80 -17.47 -2.95
CA SER A 439 -14.89 -17.75 -3.89
C SER A 439 -14.39 -17.83 -5.33
N ASP A 440 -13.56 -16.86 -5.75
CA ASP A 440 -12.94 -16.85 -7.07
C ASP A 440 -12.07 -18.10 -7.28
N GLY A 441 -11.36 -18.53 -6.23
CA GLY A 441 -10.59 -19.76 -6.30
C GLY A 441 -11.46 -21.00 -6.50
N PHE A 442 -12.57 -21.11 -5.78
CA PHE A 442 -13.52 -22.22 -5.95
C PHE A 442 -14.14 -22.26 -7.35
N ALA A 443 -14.35 -21.10 -7.97
CA ALA A 443 -14.86 -21.02 -9.34
C ALA A 443 -13.90 -21.61 -10.39
N GLU A 444 -12.60 -21.71 -10.07
CA GLU A 444 -11.59 -22.31 -10.95
C GLU A 444 -11.51 -23.84 -10.85
N SER A 445 -12.20 -24.45 -9.87
CA SER A 445 -12.27 -25.90 -9.69
C SER A 445 -13.39 -26.49 -10.54
N SER A 446 -13.09 -27.55 -11.29
CA SER A 446 -14.09 -28.29 -12.07
C SER A 446 -14.98 -29.19 -11.20
N GLN A 447 -14.46 -29.68 -10.07
CA GLN A 447 -15.20 -30.53 -9.15
C GLN A 447 -14.66 -30.45 -7.72
N LEU A 448 -15.57 -30.36 -6.75
CA LEU A 448 -15.26 -30.41 -5.33
C LEU A 448 -15.73 -31.72 -4.71
N ILE A 449 -14.86 -32.38 -3.96
CA ILE A 449 -15.16 -33.62 -3.25
C ILE A 449 -14.88 -33.43 -1.76
N TYR A 450 -15.92 -33.44 -0.94
CA TYR A 450 -15.80 -33.40 0.52
C TYR A 450 -16.14 -34.77 1.11
N ARG A 451 -15.17 -35.40 1.81
CA ARG A 451 -15.34 -36.74 2.42
C ARG A 451 -15.98 -37.77 1.47
N ASN A 452 -15.41 -37.88 0.27
CA ASN A 452 -15.83 -38.78 -0.82
C ASN A 452 -17.22 -38.49 -1.42
N LYS A 453 -17.79 -37.30 -1.19
CA LYS A 453 -19.05 -36.86 -1.81
C LYS A 453 -18.83 -35.63 -2.67
N ASN A 454 -19.48 -35.60 -3.83
CA ASN A 454 -19.53 -34.40 -4.66
C ASN A 454 -20.30 -33.30 -3.94
N VAL A 455 -19.72 -32.11 -3.92
CA VAL A 455 -20.30 -30.91 -3.30
C VAL A 455 -20.11 -29.70 -4.21
N SER A 456 -20.84 -28.63 -3.95
CA SER A 456 -20.62 -27.31 -4.55
C SER A 456 -20.24 -26.30 -3.48
N PHE A 457 -19.43 -25.30 -3.84
CA PHE A 457 -19.11 -24.20 -2.91
C PHE A 457 -20.37 -23.37 -2.64
N HIS A 458 -20.60 -23.01 -1.38
CA HIS A 458 -21.69 -22.13 -0.99
C HIS A 458 -21.17 -20.77 -0.51
N SER A 459 -20.33 -20.75 0.53
CA SER A 459 -19.82 -19.51 1.11
C SER A 459 -18.61 -19.74 2.03
N VAL A 460 -17.98 -18.64 2.46
CA VAL A 460 -17.06 -18.62 3.61
C VAL A 460 -17.77 -17.90 4.74
N ASN A 461 -17.83 -18.51 5.93
CA ASN A 461 -18.46 -17.89 7.09
C ASN A 461 -17.56 -16.83 7.76
N SER A 462 -18.07 -16.13 8.78
CA SER A 462 -17.33 -15.10 9.53
C SER A 462 -16.13 -15.64 10.31
N GLU A 463 -16.02 -16.95 10.47
CA GLU A 463 -14.89 -17.63 11.12
C GLU A 463 -13.83 -18.10 10.11
N GLY A 464 -14.02 -17.90 8.81
CA GLY A 464 -13.07 -18.30 7.77
C GLY A 464 -13.15 -19.78 7.39
N LEU A 465 -14.24 -20.45 7.77
CA LEU A 465 -14.55 -21.82 7.38
C LEU A 465 -15.42 -21.83 6.13
N VAL A 466 -15.21 -22.84 5.28
CA VAL A 466 -15.97 -23.02 4.05
C VAL A 466 -17.26 -23.78 4.34
N ILE A 467 -18.36 -23.30 3.76
CA ILE A 467 -19.63 -24.02 3.68
C ILE A 467 -19.79 -24.54 2.25
N VAL A 468 -20.11 -25.82 2.11
CA VAL A 468 -20.43 -26.47 0.83
C VAL A 468 -21.84 -27.02 0.85
N CYS A 469 -22.43 -27.26 -0.32
CA CYS A 469 -23.73 -27.92 -0.48
C CYS A 469 -23.54 -29.33 -1.03
N ASP A 470 -24.24 -30.32 -0.47
CA ASP A 470 -24.33 -31.64 -1.09
C ASP A 470 -25.32 -31.65 -2.28
N GLN A 471 -25.50 -32.81 -2.90
CA GLN A 471 -26.42 -33.00 -4.02
C GLN A 471 -27.90 -32.77 -3.68
N LYS A 472 -28.26 -32.70 -2.39
CA LYS A 472 -29.61 -32.39 -1.90
C LYS A 472 -29.72 -30.92 -1.46
N ASN A 473 -28.73 -30.08 -1.78
CA ASN A 473 -28.61 -28.69 -1.32
C ASN A 473 -28.56 -28.54 0.22
N GLN A 474 -28.14 -29.57 0.95
CA GLN A 474 -27.88 -29.44 2.38
C GLN A 474 -26.52 -28.79 2.59
N GLN A 475 -26.49 -27.72 3.40
CA GLN A 475 -25.26 -27.03 3.76
C GLN A 475 -24.43 -27.84 4.76
N ILE A 476 -23.15 -27.98 4.48
CA ILE A 476 -22.18 -28.71 5.29
C ILE A 476 -21.02 -27.76 5.59
N LEU A 477 -20.73 -27.57 6.87
CA LEU A 477 -19.56 -26.84 7.31
C LEU A 477 -18.31 -27.74 7.15
N CYS A 478 -17.34 -27.28 6.37
CA CYS A 478 -16.05 -27.95 6.25
C CYS A 478 -15.20 -27.66 7.48
N ASP A 479 -14.90 -28.71 8.26
CA ASP A 479 -14.03 -28.61 9.44
C ASP A 479 -12.54 -28.70 9.10
N ASP A 480 -12.21 -29.07 7.86
CA ASP A 480 -10.84 -29.27 7.41
C ASP A 480 -10.64 -29.14 5.89
N GLY A 481 -9.54 -28.49 5.51
CA GLY A 481 -9.09 -28.32 4.13
C GLY A 481 -8.62 -29.58 3.43
N GLU A 482 -7.99 -30.51 4.15
CA GLU A 482 -7.49 -31.75 3.53
C GLU A 482 -8.63 -32.71 3.15
N SER A 483 -9.77 -32.59 3.84
CA SER A 483 -10.97 -33.37 3.56
C SER A 483 -11.76 -32.84 2.35
N LEU A 484 -11.43 -31.64 1.84
CA LEU A 484 -12.05 -30.99 0.69
C LEU A 484 -11.07 -30.98 -0.49
N LYS A 485 -11.25 -31.94 -1.41
CA LYS A 485 -10.44 -32.05 -2.62
C LYS A 485 -10.99 -31.13 -3.72
N TRP A 486 -10.08 -30.44 -4.39
CA TRP A 486 -10.37 -29.57 -5.52
C TRP A 486 -9.76 -30.22 -6.74
N ASN A 487 -10.60 -30.64 -7.68
CA ASN A 487 -10.16 -31.07 -8.99
C ASN A 487 -10.19 -29.86 -9.92
N PHE A 488 -9.20 -29.75 -10.79
CA PHE A 488 -9.06 -28.69 -11.78
C PHE A 488 -9.27 -29.27 -13.15
#